data_AF-A0A221VXU7-F1
#
_entry.id   AF-A0A221VXU7-F1
#
_cell.length_a   1.000
_cell.length_b   1.000
_cell.length_c   1.000
_cell.angle_alpha   90.00
_cell.angle_beta   90.00
_cell.angle_gamma   90.00
#
_symmetry.space_group_name_H-M   'P 1'
#
loop_
_entity.id
_entity.type
_entity.pdbx_description
1 polymer ?
#
loop_
_entity_poly.entity_id
_entity_poly.type
_entity_poly.pdbx_seq_one_letter_code
_entity_poly.pdbx_strand_id
1 'polypeptide(L)'
;MSVTEVVEQLRRAHARLTEARAAAVVAETTIREGREIFDHGTAGSIWPHVHEIRRLGAEAGDDVRLAHTAIIQAQEIINDYCVSIAGHGIGGAADPPGSMPEASRTDGEADRSPVAAGPTDHGAPSTEEQRADWIADRERAGAVINPQNVTRINKLPDGRIVWVEGKNPDGGEEHILDSQRVEQFGTMRVPKEDIIPLVFAALERGEVIGYSGVNRRVYEVVFKGERRRIAITVTRDGLIVGAHPISLKHKVRTRLHRS
;
A
#
# COMPACT_ATOMS: atom_id res chain seq x y z
N MET A 1 -3.57 -26.17 24.14
CA MET A 1 -4.44 -24.98 24.12
C MET A 1 -5.73 -25.41 23.44
N SER A 2 -6.87 -25.22 24.10
CA SER A 2 -8.17 -25.55 23.52
C SER A 2 -8.58 -24.54 22.45
N VAL A 3 -9.48 -24.90 21.54
CA VAL A 3 -10.04 -23.98 20.53
C VAL A 3 -10.66 -22.75 21.21
N THR A 4 -11.33 -22.95 22.34
CA THR A 4 -11.94 -21.88 23.14
C THR A 4 -10.90 -20.90 23.69
N GLU A 5 -9.75 -21.40 24.17
CA GLU A 5 -8.65 -20.54 24.64
C GLU A 5 -8.02 -19.72 23.52
N VAL A 6 -7.87 -20.32 22.32
CA VAL A 6 -7.34 -19.62 21.14
C VAL A 6 -8.29 -18.50 20.71
N VAL A 7 -9.59 -18.79 20.61
CA VAL A 7 -10.61 -17.78 20.24
C VAL A 7 -10.63 -16.63 21.25
N GLU A 8 -10.54 -16.93 22.54
CA GLU A 8 -10.50 -15.89 23.58
C GLU A 8 -9.24 -15.01 23.49
N GLN A 9 -8.08 -15.60 23.20
CA GLN A 9 -6.85 -14.82 22.96
C GLN A 9 -6.98 -13.92 21.71
N LEU A 10 -7.59 -14.43 20.64
CA LEU A 10 -7.83 -13.66 19.41
C LEU A 10 -8.79 -12.50 19.64
N ARG A 11 -9.84 -12.67 20.46
CA ARG A 11 -10.72 -11.56 20.88
C ARG A 11 -9.96 -10.47 21.62
N ARG A 12 -9.08 -10.85 22.55
CA ARG A 12 -8.23 -9.89 23.28
C ARG A 12 -7.26 -9.18 22.36
N ALA A 13 -6.66 -9.89 21.40
CA ALA A 13 -5.80 -9.29 20.39
C ALA A 13 -6.57 -8.29 19.52
N HIS A 14 -7.77 -8.65 19.05
CA HIS A 14 -8.64 -7.78 18.27
C HIS A 14 -9.06 -6.51 19.03
N ALA A 15 -9.38 -6.63 20.32
CA ALA A 15 -9.70 -5.48 21.17
C ALA A 15 -8.53 -4.50 21.27
N ARG A 16 -7.30 -5.00 21.51
CA ARG A 16 -6.09 -4.17 21.53
C ARG A 16 -5.80 -3.50 20.19
N LEU A 17 -6.05 -4.20 19.08
CA LEU A 17 -5.92 -3.61 17.74
C LEU A 17 -6.95 -2.51 17.51
N THR A 18 -8.16 -2.65 18.06
CA THR A 18 -9.19 -1.60 17.99
C THR A 18 -8.74 -0.34 18.74
N GLU A 19 -8.18 -0.49 19.94
CA GLU A 19 -7.60 0.62 20.71
C GLU A 19 -6.43 1.27 19.96
N ALA A 20 -5.49 0.47 19.43
CA ALA A 20 -4.35 0.96 18.67
C ALA A 20 -4.78 1.71 17.40
N ARG A 21 -5.83 1.24 16.73
CA ARG A 21 -6.41 1.90 15.56
C ARG A 21 -6.97 3.27 15.91
N ALA A 22 -7.75 3.36 16.99
CA ALA A 22 -8.28 4.63 17.46
C ALA A 22 -7.16 5.61 17.84
N ALA A 23 -6.11 5.12 18.53
CA ALA A 23 -4.94 5.92 18.86
C ALA A 23 -4.20 6.44 17.62
N ALA A 24 -4.08 5.63 16.56
CA ALA A 24 -3.46 6.05 15.30
C ALA A 24 -4.24 7.19 14.63
N VAL A 25 -5.58 7.15 14.62
CA VAL A 25 -6.42 8.24 14.09
C VAL A 25 -6.22 9.53 14.88
N VAL A 26 -6.17 9.45 16.22
CA VAL A 26 -5.90 10.60 17.08
C VAL A 26 -4.50 11.17 16.81
N ALA A 27 -3.49 10.32 16.70
CA ALA A 27 -2.13 10.73 16.40
C ALA A 27 -2.02 11.42 15.03
N GLU A 28 -2.65 10.87 13.99
CA GLU A 28 -2.68 11.48 12.65
C GLU A 28 -3.30 12.88 12.69
N THR A 29 -4.44 13.02 13.37
CA THR A 29 -5.14 14.30 13.53
C THR A 29 -4.24 15.32 14.24
N THR A 30 -3.61 14.90 15.34
CA THR A 30 -2.73 15.76 16.13
C THR A 30 -1.51 16.21 15.35
N ILE A 31 -0.90 15.30 14.58
CA ILE A 31 0.26 15.63 13.72
C ILE A 31 -0.15 16.63 12.64
N ARG A 32 -1.31 16.43 11.99
CA ARG A 32 -1.83 17.36 10.98
C ARG A 32 -2.04 18.76 11.56
N GLU A 33 -2.73 18.86 12.69
CA GLU A 33 -2.98 20.15 13.36
C GLU A 33 -1.68 20.83 13.80
N GLY A 34 -0.75 20.07 14.38
CA GLY A 34 0.57 20.58 14.75
C GLY A 34 1.35 21.12 13.54
N ARG A 35 1.26 20.46 12.39
CA ARG A 35 1.86 20.94 11.14
C ARG A 35 1.22 22.23 10.65
N GLU A 36 -0.11 22.31 10.67
CA GLU A 36 -0.84 23.53 10.27
C GLU A 36 -0.45 24.74 11.14
N ILE A 37 -0.34 24.54 12.46
CA ILE A 37 0.12 25.57 13.40
C ILE A 37 1.56 25.98 13.09
N PHE A 38 2.46 24.99 12.90
CA PHE A 38 3.86 25.24 12.57
C PHE A 38 4.00 26.00 11.25
N ASP A 39 3.29 25.56 10.21
CA ASP A 39 3.33 26.17 8.88
C ASP A 39 2.86 27.62 8.89
N HIS A 40 1.80 27.91 9.66
CA HIS A 40 1.32 29.27 9.86
C HIS A 40 2.37 30.13 10.61
N GLY A 41 2.95 29.59 11.68
CA GLY A 41 3.96 30.29 12.49
C GLY A 41 5.29 30.52 11.76
N THR A 42 5.60 29.72 10.73
CA THR A 42 6.83 29.83 9.95
C THR A 42 6.59 30.22 8.50
N ALA A 43 5.47 30.87 8.21
CA ALA A 43 5.16 31.38 6.88
C ALA A 43 6.26 32.36 6.40
N GLY A 44 6.77 32.14 5.19
CA GLY A 44 7.85 32.96 4.61
C GLY A 44 9.25 32.74 5.22
N SER A 45 9.40 31.81 6.15
CA SER A 45 10.72 31.48 6.69
C SER A 45 11.61 30.82 5.62
N ILE A 46 12.83 31.33 5.48
CA ILE A 46 13.88 30.82 4.57
C ILE A 46 14.88 29.90 5.29
N TRP A 47 14.68 29.65 6.58
CA TRP A 47 15.61 28.85 7.37
C TRP A 47 15.51 27.37 6.98
N PRO A 48 16.63 26.70 6.65
CA PRO A 48 16.62 25.29 6.25
C PRO A 48 15.96 24.35 7.26
N HIS A 49 16.09 24.66 8.56
CA HIS A 49 15.48 23.89 9.65
C HIS A 49 13.94 23.87 9.59
N VAL A 50 13.30 24.92 9.05
CA VAL A 50 11.84 24.95 8.90
C VAL A 50 11.39 23.95 7.84
N HIS A 51 12.12 23.85 6.73
CA HIS A 51 11.86 22.84 5.71
C HIS A 51 12.05 21.43 6.26
N GLU A 52 13.11 21.23 7.07
CA GLU A 52 13.36 19.94 7.71
C GLU A 52 12.25 19.54 8.69
N ILE A 53 11.77 20.47 9.52
CA ILE A 53 10.67 20.19 10.45
C ILE A 53 9.36 19.90 9.71
N ARG A 54 9.06 20.63 8.63
CA ARG A 54 7.90 20.34 7.76
C ARG A 54 7.96 18.93 7.19
N ARG A 55 9.14 18.54 6.71
CA ARG A 55 9.43 17.21 6.16
C ARG A 55 9.21 16.14 7.22
N LEU A 56 9.85 16.27 8.39
CA LEU A 56 9.68 15.35 9.53
C LEU A 56 8.22 15.22 9.99
N GLY A 57 7.48 16.33 10.04
CA GLY A 57 6.06 16.32 10.37
C GLY A 57 5.22 15.56 9.33
N ALA A 58 5.51 15.74 8.04
CA ALA A 58 4.82 15.00 6.98
C ALA A 58 5.04 13.49 7.10
N GLU A 59 6.28 13.09 7.34
CA GLU A 59 6.68 11.70 7.50
C GLU A 59 6.02 11.03 8.70
N ALA A 60 6.00 11.73 9.85
CA ALA A 60 5.35 11.20 11.05
C ALA A 60 3.87 10.92 10.77
N GLY A 61 3.21 11.77 9.97
CA GLY A 61 1.83 11.54 9.54
C GLY A 61 1.69 10.32 8.61
N ASP A 62 2.60 10.15 7.65
CA ASP A 62 2.64 8.99 6.76
C ASP A 62 2.86 7.67 7.52
N ASP A 63 3.80 7.65 8.47
CA ASP A 63 4.10 6.47 9.29
C ASP A 63 2.90 6.06 10.16
N VAL A 64 2.18 7.04 10.73
CA VAL A 64 0.97 6.78 11.53
C VAL A 64 -0.16 6.24 10.66
N ARG A 65 -0.35 6.77 9.44
CA ARG A 65 -1.31 6.21 8.47
C ARG A 65 -0.97 4.77 8.09
N LEU A 66 0.32 4.48 7.86
CA LEU A 66 0.79 3.13 7.55
C LEU A 66 0.47 2.16 8.70
N ALA A 67 0.73 2.59 9.94
CA ALA A 67 0.40 1.80 11.12
C ALA A 67 -1.12 1.57 11.22
N HIS A 68 -1.94 2.60 11.00
CA HIS A 68 -3.41 2.48 11.00
C HIS A 68 -3.91 1.43 9.98
N THR A 69 -3.43 1.47 8.73
CA THR A 69 -3.80 0.50 7.69
C THR A 69 -3.36 -0.92 8.04
N ALA A 70 -2.13 -1.09 8.55
CA ALA A 70 -1.63 -2.41 8.97
C ALA A 70 -2.45 -2.99 10.14
N ILE A 71 -2.92 -2.13 11.05
CA ILE A 71 -3.81 -2.53 12.14
C ILE A 71 -5.16 -3.01 11.59
N ILE A 72 -5.76 -2.31 10.62
CA ILE A 72 -7.02 -2.75 9.98
C ILE A 72 -6.85 -4.15 9.36
N GLN A 73 -5.80 -4.35 8.57
CA GLN A 73 -5.54 -5.65 7.92
C GLN A 73 -5.36 -6.78 8.95
N ALA A 74 -4.68 -6.51 10.06
CA ALA A 74 -4.55 -7.48 11.14
C ALA A 74 -5.91 -7.82 11.79
N GLN A 75 -6.81 -6.85 11.92
CA GLN A 75 -8.17 -7.08 12.42
C GLN A 75 -8.98 -7.95 11.45
N GLU A 76 -8.89 -7.68 10.14
CA GLU A 76 -9.57 -8.47 9.10
C GLU A 76 -9.13 -9.94 9.14
N ILE A 77 -7.82 -10.20 9.21
CA ILE A 77 -7.27 -11.56 9.31
C ILE A 77 -7.83 -12.30 10.55
N ILE A 78 -7.87 -11.62 11.70
CA ILE A 78 -8.41 -12.22 12.92
C ILE A 78 -9.91 -12.50 12.78
N ASN A 79 -10.66 -11.56 12.20
CA ASN A 79 -12.09 -11.70 12.02
C ASN A 79 -12.42 -12.84 11.05
N ASP A 80 -11.73 -12.92 9.91
CA ASP A 80 -11.91 -13.99 8.91
C ASP A 80 -11.61 -15.37 9.51
N TYR A 81 -10.53 -15.47 10.30
CA TYR A 81 -10.23 -16.69 11.04
C TYR A 81 -11.36 -17.07 11.99
N CYS A 82 -11.88 -16.13 12.78
CA CYS A 82 -12.99 -16.39 13.69
C CYS A 82 -14.29 -16.77 12.96
N VAL A 83 -14.62 -16.15 11.83
CA VAL A 83 -15.76 -16.56 10.99
C VAL A 83 -15.59 -18.00 10.51
N SER A 84 -14.40 -18.36 10.03
CA SER A 84 -14.12 -19.69 9.48
C SER A 84 -14.17 -20.82 10.53
N ILE A 85 -13.83 -20.53 11.78
CA ILE A 85 -13.75 -21.54 12.86
C ILE A 85 -14.98 -21.54 13.77
N ALA A 86 -15.54 -20.37 14.08
CA ALA A 86 -16.65 -20.21 15.03
C ALA A 86 -18.01 -19.96 14.36
N GLY A 87 -18.05 -19.78 13.04
CA GLY A 87 -19.28 -19.51 12.28
C GLY A 87 -19.85 -18.10 12.45
N HIS A 88 -19.20 -17.24 13.23
CA HIS A 88 -19.55 -15.83 13.40
C HIS A 88 -18.30 -14.97 13.65
N GLY A 89 -18.34 -13.70 13.23
CA GLY A 89 -17.24 -12.75 13.43
C GLY A 89 -17.06 -12.36 14.91
N ILE A 90 -15.93 -11.69 15.21
CA ILE A 90 -15.63 -11.22 16.58
C ILE A 90 -16.60 -10.12 17.04
N GLY A 91 -17.27 -9.44 16.10
CA GLY A 91 -18.23 -8.36 16.36
C GLY A 91 -19.66 -8.79 16.71
N GLY A 92 -19.93 -10.07 17.00
CA GLY A 92 -21.25 -10.56 17.36
C GLY A 92 -21.73 -10.08 18.74
N ALA A 93 -22.12 -8.81 18.84
CA ALA A 93 -23.23 -8.45 19.72
C ALA A 93 -24.48 -9.13 19.16
N ALA A 94 -25.22 -9.80 20.03
CA ALA A 94 -26.48 -10.43 19.70
C ALA A 94 -27.48 -9.37 19.25
N ASP A 95 -27.68 -9.22 17.94
CA ASP A 95 -28.90 -8.62 17.41
C ASP A 95 -30.01 -9.69 17.41
N PRO A 96 -31.22 -9.36 17.87
CA PRO A 96 -32.31 -10.31 18.00
C PRO A 96 -32.85 -10.72 16.62
N PRO A 97 -33.49 -11.91 16.53
CA PRO A 97 -33.91 -12.48 15.26
C PRO A 97 -35.18 -11.78 14.79
N GLY A 98 -35.18 -11.28 13.56
CA GLY A 98 -36.44 -10.97 12.90
C GLY A 98 -36.32 -10.08 11.67
N SER A 99 -36.79 -10.65 10.56
CA SER A 99 -37.42 -9.95 9.43
C SER A 99 -36.55 -9.82 8.17
N MET A 100 -36.55 -10.88 7.39
CA MET A 100 -36.97 -10.82 5.97
C MET A 100 -37.93 -12.03 5.78
N PRO A 101 -38.85 -12.06 4.80
CA PRO A 101 -38.75 -11.37 3.51
C PRO A 101 -40.06 -10.80 2.95
N GLU A 102 -39.98 -9.93 1.94
CA GLU A 102 -41.00 -10.01 0.88
C GLU A 102 -40.43 -9.62 -0.48
N ALA A 103 -40.46 -10.60 -1.38
CA ALA A 103 -40.31 -10.43 -2.80
C ALA A 103 -41.70 -10.17 -3.39
N SER A 104 -41.78 -9.27 -4.37
CA SER A 104 -42.89 -9.23 -5.32
C SER A 104 -42.34 -8.89 -6.70
N ARG A 105 -42.37 -9.90 -7.58
CA ARG A 105 -42.38 -9.80 -9.05
C ARG A 105 -43.80 -9.33 -9.44
N THR A 106 -44.00 -8.52 -10.47
CA THR A 106 -44.24 -8.86 -11.90
C THR A 106 -44.77 -7.56 -12.57
N ASP A 107 -44.76 -7.26 -13.88
CA ASP A 107 -44.33 -7.86 -15.16
C ASP A 107 -44.35 -6.74 -16.23
N GLY A 108 -43.56 -6.93 -17.31
CA GLY A 108 -43.76 -6.56 -18.73
C GLY A 108 -44.18 -5.14 -19.17
N GLU A 109 -43.93 -4.66 -20.39
CA GLU A 109 -43.21 -5.16 -21.57
C GLU A 109 -43.18 -4.01 -22.62
N ALA A 110 -42.06 -3.95 -23.35
CA ALA A 110 -41.84 -3.48 -24.73
C ALA A 110 -42.19 -2.04 -25.20
N ASP A 111 -41.12 -1.42 -25.70
CA ASP A 111 -40.97 -0.93 -27.09
C ASP A 111 -40.73 0.57 -27.28
N ARG A 112 -39.83 0.86 -28.24
CA ARG A 112 -39.45 2.14 -28.87
C ARG A 112 -38.21 2.86 -28.34
N SER A 113 -37.05 2.41 -28.84
CA SER A 113 -36.03 3.33 -29.40
C SER A 113 -36.40 3.66 -30.86
N PRO A 114 -35.88 4.72 -31.53
CA PRO A 114 -34.61 5.40 -31.25
C PRO A 114 -34.65 6.95 -31.32
N VAL A 115 -33.60 7.61 -30.84
CA VAL A 115 -32.79 8.62 -31.58
C VAL A 115 -31.72 9.23 -30.65
N ALA A 116 -30.55 9.43 -31.26
CA ALA A 116 -29.28 9.83 -30.70
C ALA A 116 -29.26 11.14 -29.88
N ALA A 117 -28.63 11.07 -28.71
CA ALA A 117 -27.76 12.11 -28.16
C ALA A 117 -26.74 11.39 -27.25
N GLY A 118 -25.45 11.49 -27.58
CA GLY A 118 -24.39 10.73 -26.92
C GLY A 118 -24.27 11.06 -25.42
N PRO A 119 -23.91 10.07 -24.57
CA PRO A 119 -23.59 10.37 -23.19
C PRO A 119 -22.22 11.04 -23.14
N THR A 120 -22.21 12.28 -22.66
CA THR A 120 -21.02 13.00 -22.18
C THR A 120 -20.29 12.16 -21.14
N ASP A 121 -19.13 11.65 -21.54
CA ASP A 121 -18.13 10.98 -20.71
C ASP A 121 -17.67 11.92 -19.59
N HIS A 122 -18.11 11.64 -18.35
CA HIS A 122 -17.65 12.34 -17.16
C HIS A 122 -16.41 11.65 -16.60
N GLY A 123 -15.25 12.03 -17.15
CA GLY A 123 -14.10 12.47 -16.35
C GLY A 123 -13.42 11.45 -15.44
N ALA A 124 -13.10 10.24 -15.92
CA ALA A 124 -11.94 9.54 -15.38
C ALA A 124 -10.69 10.19 -15.99
N PRO A 125 -9.78 10.78 -15.20
CA PRO A 125 -8.57 11.38 -15.75
C PRO A 125 -7.78 10.30 -16.50
N SER A 126 -7.28 10.66 -17.68
CA SER A 126 -6.45 9.77 -18.48
C SER A 126 -5.23 9.33 -17.67
N THR A 127 -4.69 8.14 -17.94
CA THR A 127 -3.50 7.62 -17.22
C THR A 127 -2.34 8.62 -17.22
N GLU A 128 -2.25 9.47 -18.26
CA GLU A 128 -1.23 10.52 -18.37
C GLU A 128 -1.51 11.73 -17.47
N GLU A 129 -2.77 12.17 -17.34
CA GLU A 129 -3.16 13.22 -16.40
C GLU A 129 -2.97 12.77 -14.94
N GLN A 130 -3.37 11.54 -14.61
CA GLN A 130 -3.13 10.96 -13.29
C GLN A 130 -1.64 10.88 -12.95
N ARG A 131 -0.83 10.51 -13.94
CA ARG A 131 0.62 10.47 -13.82
C ARG A 131 1.20 11.87 -13.58
N ALA A 132 0.76 12.87 -14.33
CA ALA A 132 1.19 14.26 -14.14
C ALA A 132 0.82 14.79 -12.75
N ASP A 133 -0.38 14.48 -12.27
CA ASP A 133 -0.84 14.86 -10.93
C ASP A 133 0.02 14.22 -9.83
N TRP A 134 0.36 12.93 -9.97
CA TRP A 134 1.23 12.25 -9.01
C TRP A 134 2.65 12.79 -9.02
N ILE A 135 3.19 13.13 -10.18
CA ILE A 135 4.50 13.79 -10.28
C ILE A 135 4.46 15.15 -9.57
N ALA A 136 3.46 15.98 -9.87
CA ALA A 136 3.31 17.30 -9.25
C ALA A 136 3.10 17.21 -7.73
N ASP A 137 2.38 16.20 -7.25
CA ASP A 137 2.23 15.92 -5.82
C ASP A 137 3.56 15.58 -5.15
N ARG A 138 4.40 14.77 -5.81
CA ARG A 138 5.75 14.45 -5.32
C ARG A 138 6.68 15.66 -5.31
N GLU A 139 6.67 16.47 -6.37
CA GLU A 139 7.44 17.72 -6.42
C GLU A 139 7.02 18.69 -5.31
N ARG A 140 5.71 18.84 -5.07
CA ARG A 140 5.18 19.69 -3.99
C ARG A 140 5.56 19.18 -2.61
N ALA A 141 5.68 17.86 -2.45
CA ALA A 141 6.18 17.23 -1.23
C ALA A 141 7.70 17.36 -1.05
N GLY A 142 8.42 17.96 -2.02
CA GLY A 142 9.86 18.17 -1.97
C GLY A 142 10.69 16.96 -2.40
N ALA A 143 10.06 15.95 -3.01
CA ALA A 143 10.78 14.80 -3.55
C ALA A 143 11.59 15.19 -4.79
N VAL A 144 12.82 14.68 -4.89
CA VAL A 144 13.64 14.81 -6.10
C VAL A 144 13.15 13.77 -7.10
N ILE A 145 12.25 14.19 -8.00
CA ILE A 145 11.72 13.41 -9.11
C ILE A 145 12.13 14.07 -10.42
N ASN A 146 12.56 13.27 -11.40
CA ASN A 146 12.77 13.76 -12.76
C ASN A 146 11.62 13.29 -13.65
N PRO A 147 10.63 14.16 -13.95
CA PRO A 147 9.43 13.79 -14.70
C PRO A 147 9.73 13.12 -16.04
N GLN A 148 10.80 13.54 -16.73
CA GLN A 148 11.19 13.01 -18.03
C GLN A 148 11.75 11.59 -17.96
N ASN A 149 12.30 11.20 -16.80
CA ASN A 149 12.89 9.90 -16.58
C ASN A 149 11.93 8.92 -15.91
N VAL A 150 10.79 9.36 -15.37
CA VAL A 150 9.80 8.44 -14.77
C VAL A 150 9.30 7.48 -15.85
N THR A 151 9.61 6.19 -15.75
CA THR A 151 9.09 5.18 -16.69
C THR A 151 7.78 4.58 -16.19
N ARG A 152 7.56 4.56 -14.88
CA ARG A 152 6.30 4.15 -14.25
C ARG A 152 6.12 4.79 -12.87
N ILE A 153 4.89 5.15 -12.55
CA ILE A 153 4.49 5.72 -11.26
C ILE A 153 3.09 5.22 -10.90
N ASN A 154 2.91 4.76 -9.65
CA ASN A 154 1.62 4.28 -9.14
C ASN A 154 1.37 4.82 -7.73
N LYS A 155 0.11 5.11 -7.43
CA LYS A 155 -0.36 5.28 -6.05
C LYS A 155 -0.77 3.92 -5.48
N LEU A 156 -0.12 3.51 -4.38
CA LEU A 156 -0.38 2.27 -3.67
C LEU A 156 -1.69 2.34 -2.86
N PRO A 157 -2.27 1.20 -2.46
CA PRO A 157 -3.50 1.18 -1.64
C PRO A 157 -3.38 1.91 -0.29
N ASP A 158 -2.17 2.02 0.25
CA ASP A 158 -1.87 2.78 1.48
C ASP A 158 -1.75 4.29 1.25
N GLY A 159 -1.96 4.75 0.02
CA GLY A 159 -1.92 6.16 -0.38
C GLY A 159 -0.53 6.67 -0.79
N ARG A 160 0.54 5.89 -0.59
CA ARG A 160 1.89 6.29 -1.00
C ARG A 160 2.03 6.27 -2.51
N ILE A 161 2.74 7.26 -3.05
CA ILE A 161 3.11 7.29 -4.46
C ILE A 161 4.52 6.73 -4.59
N VAL A 162 4.68 5.73 -5.45
CA VAL A 162 5.98 5.12 -5.77
C VAL A 162 6.22 5.24 -7.27
N TRP A 163 7.48 5.48 -7.64
CA TRP A 163 7.87 5.58 -9.04
C TRP A 163 9.21 4.92 -9.28
N VAL A 164 9.49 4.62 -10.55
CA VAL A 164 10.79 4.19 -11.02
C VAL A 164 11.21 5.13 -12.15
N GLU A 165 12.48 5.51 -12.12
CA GLU A 165 13.11 6.31 -13.17
C GLU A 165 13.98 5.42 -14.04
N GLY A 166 13.91 5.63 -15.36
CA GLY A 166 14.74 4.95 -16.36
C GLY A 166 16.22 5.17 -16.09
N LYS A 167 16.59 6.45 -15.93
CA LYS A 167 17.95 6.91 -15.70
C LYS A 167 18.03 7.68 -14.40
N ASN A 168 18.67 7.09 -13.40
CA ASN A 168 18.93 7.76 -12.13
C ASN A 168 20.28 7.26 -11.55
N PRO A 169 21.15 8.16 -11.06
CA PRO A 169 22.47 7.76 -10.53
C PRO A 169 22.38 6.91 -9.26
N ASP A 170 21.30 7.04 -8.49
CA ASP A 170 21.08 6.35 -7.23
C ASP A 170 20.38 4.98 -7.42
N GLY A 171 20.00 4.63 -8.66
CA GLY A 171 19.37 3.36 -9.02
C GLY A 171 18.28 3.52 -10.08
N GLY A 172 17.23 2.71 -10.02
CA GLY A 172 16.09 2.81 -10.93
C GLY A 172 15.99 1.66 -11.91
N GLU A 173 15.28 1.86 -13.02
CA GLU A 173 14.96 0.79 -13.97
C GLU A 173 16.23 0.20 -14.60
N GLU A 174 17.19 1.02 -15.04
CA GLU A 174 18.46 0.54 -15.58
C GLU A 174 19.22 -0.34 -14.59
N HIS A 175 19.17 -0.01 -13.28
CA HIS A 175 19.78 -0.83 -12.23
C HIS A 175 18.98 -2.11 -11.94
N ILE A 176 17.66 -2.06 -11.99
CA ILE A 176 16.80 -3.24 -11.80
C ILE A 176 16.89 -4.20 -12.99
N LEU A 177 17.17 -3.67 -14.19
CA LEU A 177 17.25 -4.41 -15.45
C LEU A 177 18.68 -4.63 -15.92
N ASP A 178 19.67 -4.49 -15.03
CA ASP A 178 21.06 -4.84 -15.35
C ASP A 178 21.16 -6.32 -15.77
N SER A 179 22.12 -6.65 -16.64
CA SER A 179 22.23 -8.00 -17.23
C SER A 179 22.33 -9.12 -16.18
N GLN A 180 23.06 -8.88 -15.09
CA GLN A 180 23.22 -9.84 -14.01
C GLN A 180 21.91 -10.02 -13.24
N ARG A 181 21.18 -8.92 -12.99
CA ARG A 181 19.87 -8.95 -12.32
C ARG A 181 18.83 -9.66 -13.17
N VAL A 182 18.78 -9.38 -14.47
CA VAL A 182 17.88 -10.05 -15.41
C VAL A 182 18.14 -11.56 -15.42
N GLU A 183 19.39 -12.00 -15.43
CA GLU A 183 19.75 -13.43 -15.36
C GLU A 183 19.28 -14.08 -14.04
N GLN A 184 19.42 -13.38 -12.91
CA GLN A 184 18.93 -13.87 -11.61
C GLN A 184 17.40 -14.03 -11.58
N PHE A 185 16.67 -13.06 -12.15
CA PHE A 185 15.22 -13.14 -12.30
C PHE A 185 14.83 -14.28 -13.27
N GLY A 186 15.56 -14.43 -14.36
CA GLY A 186 15.38 -15.50 -15.35
C GLY A 186 15.57 -16.89 -14.76
N THR A 187 16.55 -17.08 -13.86
CA THR A 187 16.74 -18.34 -13.11
C THR A 187 15.52 -18.70 -12.27
N MET A 188 14.75 -17.69 -11.82
CA MET A 188 13.48 -17.89 -11.13
C MET A 188 12.28 -17.94 -12.08
N ARG A 189 12.47 -17.93 -13.40
CA ARG A 189 11.40 -17.85 -14.42
C ARG A 189 10.62 -16.52 -14.41
N VAL A 190 11.29 -15.41 -14.13
CA VAL A 190 10.74 -14.06 -14.40
C VAL A 190 11.46 -13.52 -15.63
N PRO A 191 10.79 -13.36 -16.79
CA PRO A 191 11.41 -12.75 -17.96
C PRO A 191 11.60 -11.24 -17.75
N LYS A 192 12.47 -10.61 -18.53
CA LYS A 192 12.89 -9.20 -18.34
C LYS A 192 11.70 -8.23 -18.29
N GLU A 193 10.77 -8.40 -19.22
CA GLU A 193 9.55 -7.60 -19.37
C GLU A 193 8.61 -7.69 -18.17
N ASP A 194 8.72 -8.74 -17.37
CA ASP A 194 7.90 -8.95 -16.18
C ASP A 194 8.53 -8.43 -14.89
N ILE A 195 9.80 -8.03 -14.90
CA ILE A 195 10.51 -7.61 -13.68
C ILE A 195 9.85 -6.35 -13.09
N ILE A 196 9.67 -5.29 -13.88
CA ILE A 196 9.03 -4.05 -13.40
C ILE A 196 7.55 -4.29 -13.02
N PRO A 197 6.72 -4.96 -13.84
CA PRO A 197 5.38 -5.38 -13.42
C PRO A 197 5.33 -6.18 -12.11
N LEU A 198 6.28 -7.09 -11.88
CA LEU A 198 6.39 -7.86 -10.64
C LEU A 198 6.76 -6.98 -9.44
N VAL A 199 7.66 -6.01 -9.62
CA VAL A 199 8.03 -5.04 -8.57
C VAL A 199 6.80 -4.25 -8.12
N PHE A 200 6.03 -3.69 -9.06
CA PHE A 200 4.81 -2.95 -8.73
C PHE A 200 3.74 -3.85 -8.11
N ALA A 201 3.56 -5.06 -8.65
CA ALA A 201 2.66 -6.05 -8.06
C ALA A 201 3.00 -6.36 -6.60
N ALA A 202 4.28 -6.52 -6.29
CA ALA A 202 4.74 -6.78 -4.93
C ALA A 202 4.50 -5.58 -3.99
N LEU A 203 4.64 -4.35 -4.48
CA LEU A 203 4.37 -3.14 -3.69
C LEU A 203 2.86 -2.89 -3.50
N GLU A 204 2.04 -3.23 -4.48
CA GLU A 204 0.60 -2.99 -4.46
C GLU A 204 -0.17 -4.00 -3.59
N ARG A 205 0.22 -5.28 -3.67
CA ARG A 205 -0.55 -6.39 -3.08
C ARG A 205 0.31 -7.48 -2.43
N GLY A 206 1.61 -7.28 -2.36
CA GLY A 206 2.51 -8.25 -1.74
C GLY A 206 2.52 -8.13 -0.22
N GLU A 207 2.73 -9.27 0.44
CA GLU A 207 2.89 -9.34 1.89
C GLU A 207 4.37 -9.17 2.26
N VAL A 208 4.68 -8.35 3.26
CA VAL A 208 6.07 -8.21 3.75
C VAL A 208 6.39 -9.38 4.68
N ILE A 209 7.22 -10.31 4.20
CA ILE A 209 7.60 -11.53 4.93
C ILE A 209 8.93 -11.41 5.70
N GLY A 210 9.64 -10.29 5.56
CA GLY A 210 10.89 -10.03 6.26
C GLY A 210 11.78 -9.03 5.54
N TYR A 211 13.09 -9.17 5.79
CA TYR A 211 14.11 -8.24 5.34
C TYR A 211 15.33 -8.97 4.76
N SER A 212 15.97 -8.32 3.79
CA SER A 212 17.23 -8.73 3.16
C SER A 212 18.25 -7.59 3.27
N GLY A 213 19.54 -7.94 3.34
CA GLY A 213 20.62 -6.98 3.56
C GLY A 213 20.43 -6.17 4.86
N VAL A 214 20.71 -4.87 4.80
CA VAL A 214 20.61 -3.97 5.96
C VAL A 214 19.14 -3.73 6.33
N ASN A 215 18.32 -3.28 5.38
CA ASN A 215 16.96 -2.79 5.63
C ASN A 215 15.96 -3.02 4.49
N ARG A 216 16.27 -3.87 3.51
CA ARG A 216 15.41 -4.04 2.33
C ARG A 216 14.24 -4.96 2.64
N ARG A 217 13.00 -4.48 2.47
CA ARG A 217 11.79 -5.29 2.68
C ARG A 217 11.72 -6.38 1.61
N VAL A 218 11.36 -7.59 2.04
CA VAL A 218 11.09 -8.74 1.16
C VAL A 218 9.59 -8.96 1.11
N TYR A 219 9.05 -8.90 -0.10
CA TYR A 219 7.64 -9.10 -0.39
C TYR A 219 7.43 -10.51 -0.94
N GLU A 220 6.36 -11.16 -0.52
CA GLU A 220 5.81 -12.36 -1.16
C GLU A 220 4.52 -11.98 -1.90
N VAL A 221 4.40 -12.37 -3.17
CA VAL A 221 3.24 -12.04 -4.00
C VAL A 221 2.95 -13.17 -4.97
N VAL A 222 1.67 -13.41 -5.26
CA VAL A 222 1.26 -14.25 -6.39
C VAL A 222 1.25 -13.39 -7.65
N PHE A 223 2.11 -13.73 -8.60
CA PHE A 223 2.27 -13.02 -9.87
C PHE A 223 2.22 -14.02 -11.03
N LYS A 224 1.28 -13.81 -11.95
CA LYS A 224 0.99 -14.72 -13.08
C LYS A 224 0.80 -16.19 -12.63
N GLY A 225 0.08 -16.39 -11.53
CA GLY A 225 -0.22 -17.73 -10.98
C GLY A 225 0.92 -18.37 -10.19
N GLU A 226 2.09 -17.75 -10.11
CA GLU A 226 3.23 -18.26 -9.37
C GLU A 226 3.55 -17.41 -8.15
N ARG A 227 3.90 -18.07 -7.03
CA ARG A 227 4.32 -17.39 -5.81
C ARG A 227 5.76 -16.94 -5.94
N ARG A 228 5.99 -15.62 -5.82
CA ARG A 228 7.30 -14.98 -6.00
C ARG A 228 7.72 -14.27 -4.71
N ARG A 229 9.02 -14.22 -4.45
CA ARG A 229 9.61 -13.35 -3.43
C ARG A 229 10.58 -12.38 -4.05
N ILE A 230 10.48 -11.12 -3.66
CA ILE A 230 11.29 -10.04 -4.19
C ILE A 230 11.68 -9.07 -3.06
N ALA A 231 12.96 -8.75 -2.96
CA ALA A 231 13.44 -7.72 -2.06
C ALA A 231 13.47 -6.40 -2.82
N ILE A 232 12.78 -5.38 -2.32
CA ILE A 232 12.64 -4.08 -3.01
C ILE A 232 13.19 -2.97 -2.13
N THR A 233 14.04 -2.14 -2.71
CA THR A 233 14.50 -0.88 -2.12
C THR A 233 13.66 0.23 -2.67
N VAL A 234 12.93 0.89 -1.80
CA VAL A 234 12.24 2.14 -2.10
C VAL A 234 12.88 3.20 -1.21
N THR A 235 13.26 4.34 -1.78
CA THR A 235 13.68 5.49 -0.99
C THR A 235 12.50 5.95 -0.14
N ARG A 236 12.80 6.84 0.79
CA ARG A 236 11.78 7.38 1.67
C ARG A 236 10.71 8.18 0.94
N ASP A 237 11.08 8.81 -0.18
CA ASP A 237 10.19 9.66 -0.95
C ASP A 237 9.30 8.86 -1.90
N GLY A 238 9.68 7.62 -2.24
CA GLY A 238 8.92 6.71 -3.10
C GLY A 238 9.67 6.21 -4.35
N LEU A 239 10.91 6.65 -4.58
CA LEU A 239 11.73 6.19 -5.70
C LEU A 239 12.15 4.72 -5.50
N ILE A 240 11.83 3.87 -6.46
CA ILE A 240 12.26 2.48 -6.49
C ILE A 240 13.66 2.44 -7.10
N VAL A 241 14.68 2.22 -6.26
CA VAL A 241 16.08 2.24 -6.69
C VAL A 241 16.63 0.86 -7.05
N GLY A 242 16.02 -0.22 -6.53
CA GLY A 242 16.53 -1.56 -6.80
C GLY A 242 15.61 -2.68 -6.34
N ALA A 243 15.67 -3.81 -7.04
CA ALA A 243 14.88 -4.99 -6.75
C ALA A 243 15.70 -6.26 -6.99
N HIS A 244 15.53 -7.26 -6.12
CA HIS A 244 16.31 -8.51 -6.16
C HIS A 244 15.37 -9.71 -6.01
N PRO A 245 15.51 -10.75 -6.86
CA PRO A 245 14.74 -11.97 -6.68
C PRO A 245 15.24 -12.73 -5.45
N ILE A 246 14.31 -13.26 -4.65
CA ILE A 246 14.62 -14.08 -3.47
C ILE A 246 14.05 -15.47 -3.69
N SER A 247 14.88 -16.50 -3.52
CA SER A 247 14.42 -17.88 -3.64
C SER A 247 13.42 -18.20 -2.53
N LEU A 248 12.36 -18.95 -2.84
CA LEU A 248 11.40 -19.43 -1.83
C LEU A 248 12.06 -20.28 -0.73
N LYS A 249 13.20 -20.91 -1.03
CA LYS A 249 13.99 -21.70 -0.07
C LYS A 249 14.88 -20.84 0.83
N HIS A 250 15.11 -19.58 0.47
CA HIS A 250 15.97 -18.68 1.23
C HIS A 250 15.27 -18.23 2.50
N LYS A 251 15.94 -18.40 3.65
CA LYS A 251 15.44 -17.89 4.93
C LYS A 251 15.60 -16.38 4.97
N VAL A 252 14.50 -15.67 5.11
CA VAL A 252 14.49 -14.21 5.28
C VAL A 252 14.53 -13.85 6.75
N ARG A 253 15.16 -12.71 7.07
CA ARG A 253 15.21 -12.21 8.44
C ARG A 253 13.88 -11.57 8.77
N THR A 254 13.16 -12.07 9.78
CA THR A 254 11.81 -11.60 10.12
C THR A 254 11.80 -10.24 10.84
N ARG A 255 12.89 -9.86 11.50
CA ARG A 255 13.04 -8.56 12.19
C ARG A 255 14.11 -7.70 11.54
N LEU A 256 13.89 -6.40 11.48
CA LEU A 256 14.86 -5.45 10.93
C LEU A 256 16.17 -5.38 11.75
N HIS A 257 16.07 -5.54 13.07
CA HIS A 257 17.21 -5.58 13.97
C HIS A 257 17.27 -6.96 14.65
N ARG A 258 18.48 -7.53 14.76
CA ARG A 258 18.73 -8.60 15.73
C ARG A 258 18.69 -7.94 17.10
N SER A 259 17.64 -8.22 17.87
CA SER A 259 17.67 -8.09 19.33
C SER A 259 18.63 -9.11 19.92
#